data_AF-G1NAU3-F1
#
_entry.id   AF-G1NAU3-F1
#
_cell.length_a   1.000
_cell.length_b   1.000
_cell.length_c   1.000
_cell.angle_alpha   90.00
_cell.angle_beta   90.00
_cell.angle_gamma   90.00
#
_symmetry.space_group_name_H-M   'P 1'
#
loop_
_entity.id
_entity.type
_entity.pdbx_description
1 polymer ?
#
loop_
_entity_poly.entity_id
_entity_poly.type
_entity_poly.pdbx_seq_one_letter_code
_entity_poly.pdbx_strand_id
1 'polypeptide(L)'
;MKHATGNFIVIMDADLSHHPKFIPEFIRKQKEGNFDIVSGTRYKGNGGVYGWDLKRKLISRGANFITQVLLRPGASDLTGSFRLYRKEVLQKLMEKCVSKGYVFQMEMIVRARQLGYTIGEVPISFVDRVYGESKLGGNEIVSFLKGLLTLFATT
;
A
#
# COMPACT_ATOMS: atom_id res chain seq x y z
N MET A 1 -0.11 13.83 -10.53
CA MET A 1 1.17 14.06 -11.23
C MET A 1 1.37 15.48 -11.76
N LYS A 2 0.35 16.11 -12.34
CA LYS A 2 0.45 17.43 -13.01
C LYS A 2 1.21 18.53 -12.24
N HIS A 3 1.16 18.52 -10.91
CA HIS A 3 1.78 19.54 -10.05
C HIS A 3 3.05 19.09 -9.31
N ALA A 4 3.45 17.82 -9.43
CA ALA A 4 4.60 17.31 -8.71
C ALA A 4 5.88 17.37 -9.58
N THR A 5 6.87 18.12 -9.11
CA THR A 5 8.12 18.37 -9.85
C THR A 5 9.29 17.47 -9.44
N GLY A 6 9.25 16.88 -8.24
CA GLY A 6 10.32 16.02 -7.74
C GLY A 6 10.45 14.67 -8.46
N ASN A 7 11.65 14.09 -8.42
CA ASN A 7 11.96 12.77 -9.01
C ASN A 7 11.33 11.59 -8.25
N PHE A 8 10.99 11.82 -6.98
CA PHE A 8 10.31 10.86 -6.13
C PHE A 8 9.01 11.47 -5.61
N ILE A 9 7.98 10.63 -5.52
CA ILE A 9 6.63 11.01 -5.09
C ILE A 9 6.30 10.22 -3.83
N VAL A 10 5.97 10.93 -2.75
CA VAL A 10 5.43 10.32 -1.55
C VAL A 10 3.92 10.51 -1.54
N ILE A 11 3.19 9.40 -1.40
CA ILE A 11 1.74 9.39 -1.20
C ILE A 11 1.49 9.02 0.25
N MET A 12 0.66 9.78 0.94
CA MET A 12 0.21 9.50 2.31
C MET A 12 -1.18 10.07 2.55
N ASP A 13 -1.87 9.53 3.55
CA ASP A 13 -3.17 10.04 3.97
C ASP A 13 -3.02 11.35 4.76
N ALA A 14 -3.96 12.28 4.57
CA ALA A 14 -3.94 13.60 5.21
C ALA A 14 -4.49 13.61 6.65
N ASP A 15 -4.97 12.48 7.15
CA ASP A 15 -5.60 12.33 8.47
C ASP A 15 -4.61 12.04 9.62
N LEU A 16 -3.30 12.14 9.34
CA LEU A 16 -2.18 11.84 10.25
C LEU A 16 -2.11 10.40 10.77
N SER A 17 -2.93 9.47 10.28
CA SER A 17 -2.76 8.04 10.56
C SER A 17 -1.40 7.52 10.06
N HIS A 18 -0.90 8.17 9.00
CA HIS A 18 0.47 8.05 8.52
C HIS A 18 1.31 9.22 9.03
N HIS A 19 2.23 8.95 9.96
CA HIS A 19 3.04 10.02 10.55
C HIS A 19 4.21 10.42 9.62
N PRO A 20 4.37 11.71 9.22
CA PRO A 20 5.44 12.17 8.34
C PRO A 20 6.87 11.86 8.81
N LYS A 21 7.06 11.64 10.12
CA LYS A 21 8.34 11.19 10.73
C LYS A 21 8.99 9.98 10.04
N PHE A 22 8.22 9.15 9.34
CA PHE A 22 8.76 8.00 8.63
C PHE A 22 9.33 8.35 7.25
N ILE A 23 9.05 9.53 6.68
CA ILE A 23 9.55 9.93 5.35
C ILE A 23 11.09 9.82 5.24
N PRO A 24 11.91 10.26 6.21
CA PRO A 24 13.36 10.07 6.17
C PRO A 24 13.77 8.60 6.03
N GLU A 25 13.08 7.69 6.71
CA GLU A 25 13.34 6.24 6.63
C GLU A 25 12.99 5.66 5.26
N PHE A 26 11.93 6.16 4.61
CA PHE A 26 11.58 5.77 3.24
C PHE A 26 12.67 6.21 2.26
N ILE A 27 13.17 7.44 2.40
CA ILE A 27 14.26 7.97 1.57
C ILE A 27 15.54 7.15 1.80
N ARG A 28 15.87 6.84 3.06
CA ARG A 28 17.04 6.01 3.40
C ARG A 28 16.92 4.63 2.77
N LYS A 29 15.78 3.95 2.95
CA LYS A 29 15.53 2.61 2.37
C LYS A 29 15.61 2.63 0.85
N GLN A 30 15.05 3.67 0.21
CA GLN A 30 15.12 3.85 -1.25
C GLN A 30 16.58 3.92 -1.69
N LYS A 31 17.41 4.72 -1.03
CA LYS A 31 18.84 4.85 -1.35
C LYS A 31 19.62 3.56 -1.10
N GLU A 32 19.36 2.86 0.00
CA GLU A 32 20.04 1.62 0.39
C GLU A 32 19.90 0.51 -0.66
N GLY A 33 18.69 0.32 -1.20
CA GLY A 33 18.41 -0.76 -2.16
C GLY A 33 18.12 -0.31 -3.58
N ASN A 34 18.25 0.99 -3.86
CA ASN A 34 17.86 1.63 -5.11
C ASN A 34 16.42 1.28 -5.56
N PHE A 35 15.51 1.05 -4.61
CA PHE A 35 14.17 0.54 -4.89
C PHE A 35 13.34 1.51 -5.76
N ASP A 36 12.47 0.93 -6.60
CA ASP A 36 11.50 1.66 -7.41
C ASP A 36 10.33 2.18 -6.57
N ILE A 37 9.95 1.39 -5.57
CA ILE A 37 8.87 1.67 -4.62
C ILE A 37 9.37 1.33 -3.22
N VAL A 38 9.06 2.18 -2.25
CA VAL A 38 9.19 1.87 -0.83
C VAL A 38 7.82 1.97 -0.19
N SER A 39 7.34 0.87 0.39
CA SER A 39 6.04 0.81 1.07
C SER A 39 6.18 0.80 2.58
N GLY A 40 5.33 1.58 3.24
CA GLY A 40 5.09 1.40 4.66
C GLY A 40 4.42 0.05 4.91
N THR A 41 4.86 -0.65 5.95
CA THR A 41 4.24 -1.91 6.39
C THR A 41 3.88 -1.87 7.85
N ARG A 42 2.65 -2.29 8.14
CA ARG A 42 2.14 -2.50 9.51
C ARG A 42 2.42 -3.91 10.04
N TYR A 43 2.90 -4.82 9.19
CA TYR A 43 2.92 -6.26 9.46
C TYR A 43 4.32 -6.89 9.53
N LYS A 44 5.38 -6.09 9.38
CA LYS A 44 6.77 -6.56 9.39
C LYS A 44 7.64 -5.73 10.33
N GLY A 45 8.65 -6.37 10.93
CA GLY A 45 9.56 -5.74 11.88
C GLY A 45 8.81 -5.14 13.07
N ASN A 46 9.17 -3.92 13.44
CA ASN A 46 8.52 -3.17 14.54
C ASN A 46 7.29 -2.35 14.07
N GLY A 47 6.70 -2.72 12.92
CA GLY A 47 5.47 -2.13 12.42
C GLY A 47 4.28 -2.52 13.28
N GLY A 48 3.22 -1.71 13.27
CA GLY A 48 2.05 -2.03 14.08
C GLY A 48 0.87 -1.10 13.88
N VAL A 49 -0.26 -1.53 14.42
CA VAL A 49 -1.52 -0.77 14.39
C VAL A 49 -2.03 -0.54 15.79
N TYR A 50 -2.30 0.71 16.13
CA TYR A 50 -2.77 1.15 17.43
C TYR A 50 -4.20 1.70 17.30
N GLY A 51 -5.10 1.32 18.21
CA GLY A 51 -6.49 1.78 18.23
C GLY A 51 -7.51 0.92 17.48
N TRP A 52 -7.08 -0.07 16.68
CA TRP A 52 -8.02 -0.96 15.99
C TRP A 52 -8.63 -2.02 16.92
N ASP A 53 -9.93 -2.25 16.77
CA ASP A 53 -10.61 -3.41 17.35
C ASP A 53 -10.07 -4.74 16.76
N LEU A 54 -10.31 -5.84 17.48
CA LEU A 54 -9.80 -7.16 17.08
C LEU A 54 -10.38 -7.61 15.74
N LYS A 55 -11.64 -7.27 15.46
CA LYS A 55 -12.35 -7.62 14.23
C LYS A 55 -11.69 -7.00 13.00
N ARG A 56 -11.38 -5.71 13.04
CA ARG A 56 -10.70 -4.96 11.98
C ARG A 56 -9.28 -5.48 11.76
N LYS A 57 -8.56 -5.82 12.84
CA LYS A 57 -7.25 -6.49 12.75
C LYS A 57 -7.34 -7.83 12.01
N LEU A 58 -8.34 -8.66 12.33
CA LEU A 58 -8.53 -9.97 11.70
C LEU A 58 -8.92 -9.85 10.22
N ILE A 59 -9.88 -8.98 9.89
CA ILE A 59 -10.30 -8.75 8.49
C ILE A 59 -9.10 -8.30 7.64
N SER A 60 -8.33 -7.35 8.15
CA SER A 60 -7.19 -6.81 7.41
C SER A 60 -6.06 -7.82 7.24
N ARG A 61 -5.76 -8.61 8.29
CA ARG A 61 -4.79 -9.71 8.20
C ARG A 61 -5.26 -10.80 7.23
N GLY A 62 -6.53 -11.17 7.25
CA GLY A 62 -7.11 -12.16 6.33
C GLY A 62 -7.04 -11.71 4.88
N ALA A 63 -7.42 -10.47 4.59
CA ALA A 63 -7.31 -9.89 3.25
C ALA A 63 -5.85 -9.90 2.76
N ASN A 64 -4.90 -9.44 3.57
CA ASN A 64 -3.48 -9.48 3.20
C ASN A 64 -2.96 -10.90 2.99
N PHE A 65 -3.36 -11.87 3.83
CA PHE A 65 -2.95 -13.26 3.69
C PHE A 65 -3.44 -13.87 2.38
N ILE A 66 -4.72 -13.72 2.05
CA ILE A 66 -5.30 -14.25 0.80
C ILE A 66 -4.59 -13.65 -0.40
N THR A 67 -4.35 -12.33 -0.39
CA THR A 67 -3.63 -11.67 -1.48
C THR A 67 -2.17 -12.11 -1.58
N GLN A 68 -1.47 -12.30 -0.45
CA GLN A 68 -0.10 -12.81 -0.45
C GLN A 68 0.00 -14.21 -1.04
N VAL A 69 -0.94 -15.10 -0.70
CA VAL A 69 -0.98 -16.48 -1.21
C VAL A 69 -1.28 -16.49 -2.71
N LEU A 70 -2.27 -15.73 -3.15
CA LEU A 70 -2.75 -15.77 -4.54
C LEU A 70 -1.85 -15.00 -5.51
N LEU A 71 -1.35 -13.83 -5.12
CA LEU A 71 -0.62 -12.94 -6.04
C LEU A 71 0.88 -12.88 -5.78
N ARG A 72 1.37 -13.45 -4.66
CA ARG A 72 2.79 -13.46 -4.24
C ARG A 72 3.55 -12.15 -4.53
N PRO A 73 3.02 -10.98 -4.15
CA PRO A 73 3.56 -9.70 -4.61
C PRO A 73 4.84 -9.26 -3.90
N GLY A 74 5.48 -10.12 -3.11
CA GLY A 74 6.72 -9.82 -2.40
C GLY A 74 6.67 -8.56 -1.52
N ALA A 75 5.49 -8.16 -1.05
CA ALA A 75 5.26 -7.06 -0.12
C ALA A 75 4.29 -7.54 0.97
N SER A 76 4.59 -7.20 2.22
CA SER A 76 3.87 -7.66 3.40
C SER A 76 2.58 -6.88 3.66
N ASP A 77 2.48 -5.65 3.18
CA ASP A 77 1.30 -4.80 3.34
C ASP A 77 0.83 -4.23 2.00
N LEU A 78 -0.29 -4.76 1.50
CA LEU A 78 -0.84 -4.41 0.19
C LEU A 78 -1.94 -3.35 0.27
N THR A 79 -2.43 -3.11 1.48
CA THR A 79 -3.55 -2.21 1.75
C THR A 79 -3.10 -0.84 2.27
N GLY A 80 -1.85 -0.70 2.69
CA GLY A 80 -1.28 0.58 3.11
C GLY A 80 -1.07 1.54 1.93
N SER A 81 -1.45 2.80 2.09
CA SER A 81 -1.30 3.87 1.08
C SER A 81 -0.01 4.68 1.23
N PHE A 82 0.69 4.59 2.37
CA PHE A 82 1.91 5.35 2.61
C PHE A 82 3.10 4.76 1.86
N ARG A 83 3.45 5.40 0.74
CA ARG A 83 4.42 4.87 -0.21
C ARG A 83 5.25 5.98 -0.83
N LEU A 84 6.52 5.68 -1.06
CA LEU A 84 7.42 6.45 -1.90
C LEU A 84 7.58 5.72 -3.23
N TYR A 85 7.46 6.45 -4.34
CA TYR A 85 7.66 5.94 -5.69
C TYR A 85 8.71 6.79 -6.41
N ARG A 86 9.46 6.17 -7.33
CA ARG A 86 10.03 6.92 -8.46
C ARG A 86 8.90 7.51 -9.30
N LYS A 87 9.07 8.74 -9.79
CA LYS A 87 8.04 9.48 -10.52
C LYS A 87 7.56 8.72 -11.75
N GLU A 88 8.48 8.22 -12.55
CA GLU A 88 8.25 7.45 -13.78
C GLU A 88 7.54 6.12 -13.52
N VAL A 89 7.88 5.45 -12.42
CA VAL A 89 7.24 4.19 -11.99
C VAL A 89 5.79 4.44 -11.61
N LEU A 90 5.54 5.47 -10.78
CA LEU A 90 4.17 5.84 -10.40
C LEU A 90 3.33 6.18 -11.63
N GLN A 91 3.87 6.95 -12.58
CA GLN A 91 3.18 7.30 -13.82
C GLN A 91 2.80 6.04 -14.61
N LYS A 92 3.75 5.12 -14.83
CA LYS A 92 3.52 3.88 -15.57
C LYS A 92 2.44 3.00 -14.92
N LEU A 93 2.45 2.94 -13.60
CA LEU A 93 1.45 2.18 -12.84
C LEU A 93 0.06 2.80 -12.94
N MET A 94 -0.06 4.13 -12.85
CA MET A 94 -1.34 4.82 -13.00
C MET A 94 -1.93 4.67 -14.41
N GLU A 95 -1.12 4.64 -15.46
CA GLU A 95 -1.58 4.39 -16.83
C GLU A 95 -2.20 2.99 -17.00
N LYS A 96 -1.72 2.01 -16.23
CA LYS A 96 -2.22 0.63 -16.27
C LYS A 96 -3.33 0.38 -15.26
N CYS A 97 -3.41 1.16 -14.19
CA CYS A 97 -4.36 0.95 -13.10
C CYS A 97 -5.79 1.28 -13.55
N VAL A 98 -6.71 0.34 -13.34
CA VAL A 98 -8.13 0.50 -13.69
C VAL A 98 -9.04 0.58 -12.47
N SER A 99 -8.57 0.16 -11.29
CA SER A 99 -9.39 0.15 -10.08
C SER A 99 -9.50 1.51 -9.42
N LYS A 100 -10.60 1.66 -8.68
CA LYS A 100 -10.90 2.80 -7.81
C LYS A 100 -11.05 2.33 -6.37
N GLY A 101 -10.95 3.25 -5.42
CA GLY A 101 -11.14 2.95 -3.99
C GLY A 101 -10.03 2.05 -3.42
N TYR A 102 -10.35 1.22 -2.43
CA TYR A 102 -9.37 0.40 -1.72
C TYR A 102 -8.58 -0.57 -2.60
N VAL A 103 -9.20 -1.07 -3.66
CA VAL A 103 -8.58 -2.02 -4.61
C VAL A 103 -7.37 -1.41 -5.31
N PHE A 104 -7.38 -0.09 -5.53
CA PHE A 104 -6.27 0.65 -6.12
C PHE A 104 -4.94 0.38 -5.40
N GLN A 105 -4.94 0.38 -4.05
CA GLN A 105 -3.70 0.22 -3.29
C GLN A 105 -3.05 -1.15 -3.53
N MET A 106 -3.88 -2.20 -3.59
CA MET A 106 -3.42 -3.54 -3.90
C MET A 106 -2.94 -3.64 -5.35
N GLU A 107 -3.75 -3.17 -6.30
CA GLU A 107 -3.45 -3.22 -7.74
C GLU A 107 -2.10 -2.58 -8.08
N MET A 108 -1.79 -1.43 -7.47
CA MET A 108 -0.53 -0.74 -7.71
C MET A 108 0.70 -1.61 -7.37
N ILE A 109 0.67 -2.36 -6.26
CA ILE A 109 1.78 -3.22 -5.85
C ILE A 109 1.85 -4.49 -6.71
N VAL A 110 0.69 -5.07 -7.04
CA VAL A 110 0.61 -6.25 -7.90
C VAL A 110 1.14 -5.95 -9.29
N ARG A 111 0.67 -4.86 -9.91
CA ARG A 111 1.17 -4.41 -11.21
C ARG A 111 2.63 -4.03 -11.16
N ALA A 112 3.10 -3.44 -10.06
CA ALA A 112 4.52 -3.14 -9.90
C ALA A 112 5.37 -4.40 -10.02
N ARG A 113 4.97 -5.48 -9.36
CA ARG A 113 5.65 -6.77 -9.47
C ARG A 113 5.55 -7.39 -10.86
N GLN A 114 4.37 -7.37 -11.48
CA GLN A 114 4.19 -7.87 -12.85
C GLN A 114 5.10 -7.17 -13.86
N LEU A 115 5.37 -5.87 -13.65
CA LEU A 115 6.27 -5.08 -14.48
C LEU A 115 7.74 -5.21 -14.07
N GLY A 116 8.07 -6.07 -13.10
CA GLY A 116 9.44 -6.31 -12.65
C GLY A 116 10.02 -5.23 -11.72
N TYR A 117 9.21 -4.31 -11.20
CA TYR A 117 9.70 -3.28 -10.29
C TYR A 117 10.04 -3.82 -8.90
N THR A 118 11.06 -3.21 -8.31
CA THR A 118 11.58 -3.56 -6.99
C THR A 118 10.83 -2.82 -5.87
N ILE A 119 10.53 -3.54 -4.78
CA ILE A 119 9.73 -3.01 -3.67
C ILE A 119 10.49 -3.22 -2.36
N GLY A 120 10.87 -2.12 -1.72
CA GLY A 120 11.41 -2.07 -0.35
C GLY A 120 10.31 -1.81 0.67
N GLU A 121 10.56 -2.15 1.93
CA GLU A 121 9.58 -1.98 3.01
C GLU A 121 10.19 -1.23 4.20
N VAL A 122 9.41 -0.31 4.78
CA VAL A 122 9.71 0.39 6.02
C VAL A 122 8.62 0.07 7.04
N PRO A 123 8.96 -0.51 8.20
CA PRO A 123 8.01 -0.68 9.30
C PRO A 123 7.46 0.67 9.77
N ILE A 124 6.13 0.81 9.82
CA ILE A 124 5.48 2.03 10.29
C ILE A 124 4.48 1.74 11.42
N SER A 125 4.30 2.73 12.29
CA SER A 125 3.20 2.77 13.24
C SER A 125 2.00 3.43 12.56
N PHE A 126 0.87 2.73 12.50
CA PHE A 126 -0.40 3.28 12.06
C PHE A 126 -1.28 3.52 13.29
N VAL A 127 -1.64 4.77 13.53
CA VAL A 127 -2.54 5.14 14.63
C VAL A 127 -3.91 5.41 14.03
N ASP A 128 -4.96 4.85 14.62
CA ASP A 128 -6.31 5.12 14.15
C ASP A 128 -6.66 6.61 14.26
N ARG A 129 -7.57 7.06 13.40
CA ARG A 129 -7.99 8.46 13.35
C ARG A 129 -8.56 8.88 14.70
N VAL A 130 -8.27 10.10 15.14
CA VAL A 130 -8.88 10.68 16.36
C VAL A 130 -10.37 10.99 16.13
N TYR A 131 -10.79 11.24 14.87
CA TYR A 131 -12.17 11.52 14.47
C TYR A 131 -12.54 10.87 13.13
N GLY A 132 -13.78 10.33 13.03
CA GLY A 132 -14.40 9.84 11.80
C GLY A 132 -14.69 8.33 11.78
N GLU A 133 -15.75 7.92 11.08
CA GLU A 133 -16.12 6.50 10.91
C GLU A 133 -15.28 5.80 9.83
N SER A 134 -14.95 4.52 10.08
CA SER A 134 -14.23 3.67 9.14
C SER A 134 -15.06 3.43 7.88
N LYS A 135 -14.50 3.71 6.70
CA LYS A 135 -15.17 3.42 5.42
C LYS A 135 -15.27 1.91 5.11
N LEU A 136 -14.46 1.06 5.78
CA LEU A 136 -14.42 -0.41 5.65
C LEU A 136 -15.76 -1.08 5.98
N GLY A 137 -16.66 -1.10 5.01
CA GLY A 137 -17.92 -1.83 4.99
C GLY A 137 -17.86 -3.11 4.14
N GLY A 138 -18.92 -3.93 4.20
CA GLY A 138 -18.99 -5.21 3.46
C GLY A 138 -18.84 -5.08 1.94
N ASN A 139 -19.36 -3.99 1.35
CA ASN A 139 -19.23 -3.71 -0.09
C ASN A 139 -17.77 -3.49 -0.52
N GLU A 140 -16.93 -2.96 0.35
CA GLU A 140 -15.51 -2.75 0.07
C GLU A 140 -14.75 -4.07 0.09
N ILE A 141 -15.12 -5.00 0.99
CA ILE A 141 -14.59 -6.37 1.03
C ILE A 141 -14.92 -7.12 -0.27
N VAL A 142 -16.17 -7.06 -0.72
CA VAL A 142 -16.57 -7.70 -1.99
C VAL A 142 -15.82 -7.09 -3.18
N SER A 143 -15.68 -5.77 -3.21
CA SER A 143 -14.93 -5.08 -4.27
C SER A 143 -13.46 -5.49 -4.27
N PHE A 144 -12.86 -5.62 -3.09
CA PHE A 144 -11.49 -6.12 -2.91
C PHE A 144 -11.32 -7.54 -3.46
N LEU A 145 -12.22 -8.46 -3.11
CA LEU A 145 -12.18 -9.85 -3.59
C LEU A 145 -12.37 -9.94 -5.11
N LYS A 146 -13.30 -9.17 -5.70
CA LYS A 146 -13.47 -9.10 -7.15
C LYS A 146 -12.21 -8.58 -7.83
N GLY A 147 -11.65 -7.48 -7.32
CA GLY A 147 -10.39 -6.93 -7.84
C GLY A 147 -9.24 -7.92 -7.76
N LEU A 148 -9.16 -8.68 -6.66
CA LEU A 148 -8.17 -9.73 -6.46
C LEU A 148 -8.29 -10.82 -7.52
N LEU A 149 -9.50 -11.31 -7.79
CA LEU A 149 -9.76 -12.34 -8.79
C LEU A 149 -9.45 -11.83 -10.21
N THR A 150 -9.83 -10.60 -10.53
CA THR A 150 -9.50 -9.98 -11.82
C THR A 150 -8.00 -9.88 -12.01
N LEU A 151 -7.27 -9.41 -10.99
CA LEU A 151 -5.82 -9.32 -11.06
C LEU A 151 -5.20 -10.71 -11.22
N PHE A 152 -5.67 -11.70 -10.47
CA PHE A 152 -5.20 -13.08 -10.60
C PHE A 152 -5.40 -13.63 -12.02
N ALA A 153 -6.56 -13.38 -12.63
CA ALA A 153 -6.88 -13.83 -13.98
C ALA A 153 -6.15 -13.05 -15.11
N THR A 154 -5.54 -11.91 -14.79
CA THR A 154 -4.84 -11.02 -15.75
C THR A 154 -3.35 -10.89 -15.45
N THR A 155 -2.86 -11.65 -14.46
CA THR A 155 -1.43 -11.86 -14.16
C THR A 155 -0.91 -13.00 -15.02
#